data_AF-A0A5C7FGT6-F1
#
_entry.id   AF-A0A5C7FGT6-F1
#
_cell.length_a   1.000
_cell.length_b   1.000
_cell.length_c   1.000
_cell.angle_alpha   90.00
_cell.angle_beta   90.00
_cell.angle_gamma   90.00
#
_symmetry.space_group_name_H-M   'P 1'
#
loop_
_entity.id
_entity.type
_entity.pdbx_description
1 polymer ?
#
loop_
_entity_poly.entity_id
_entity_poly.type
_entity_poly.pdbx_seq_one_letter_code
_entity_poly.pdbx_strand_id
1 'polypeptide(L)' 'MEEFGNINWAVILPVLILQFALTIAALVSCLSQEMTKEKRLMWILIIIFINIIGPILYFVFGRRQ' A
#
# COMPACT_ATOMS: atom_id res chain seq x y z
N MET A 1 -3.77 10.69 30.74
CA MET A 1 -2.95 10.35 29.55
C MET A 1 -2.56 8.88 29.60
N GLU A 2 -3.51 7.94 29.75
CA GLU A 2 -3.22 6.50 29.97
C GLU A 2 -4.16 5.56 29.20
N GLU A 3 -4.71 5.98 28.04
CA GLU A 3 -5.62 5.12 27.26
C GLU A 3 -4.90 4.20 26.25
N PHE A 4 -3.59 4.41 26.01
CA PHE A 4 -2.82 3.59 25.07
C PHE A 4 -2.37 2.22 25.62
N GLY A 5 -2.52 1.98 26.93
CA GLY A 5 -2.05 0.76 27.60
C GLY A 5 -2.94 -0.48 27.42
N ASN A 6 -4.20 -0.31 27.01
CA ASN A 6 -5.16 -1.41 26.81
C ASN A 6 -5.33 -1.80 25.34
N ILE A 7 -4.50 -1.26 24.45
CA ILE A 7 -4.60 -1.59 23.03
C ILE A 7 -3.93 -2.96 22.81
N ASN A 8 -4.67 -3.90 22.20
CA ASN A 8 -4.14 -5.22 21.86
C ASN A 8 -3.16 -5.11 20.69
N TRP A 9 -1.90 -4.75 21.00
CA TRP A 9 -0.80 -4.63 20.05
C TRP A 9 -0.60 -5.90 19.20
N ALA A 10 -0.92 -7.07 19.74
CA ALA A 10 -0.88 -8.35 19.02
C ALA A 10 -1.79 -8.40 17.77
N VAL A 11 -2.87 -7.63 17.74
CA VAL A 11 -3.81 -7.56 16.60
C VAL A 11 -3.45 -6.42 15.64
N ILE A 12 -2.94 -5.31 16.17
CA ILE A 12 -2.58 -4.13 15.36
C ILE A 12 -1.27 -4.37 14.61
N LEU A 13 -0.30 -5.02 15.23
CA LEU A 13 1.00 -5.31 14.62
C LEU A 13 0.89 -6.05 13.28
N PRO A 14 0.14 -7.17 13.13
CA PRO A 14 0.01 -7.84 11.85
C PRO A 14 -0.74 -7.00 10.80
N VAL A 15 -1.74 -6.21 11.22
CA VAL A 15 -2.45 -5.30 10.30
C VAL A 15 -1.50 -4.21 9.79
N LEU A 16 -0.69 -3.61 10.66
CA LEU A 16 0.33 -2.64 10.27
C LEU A 16 1.38 -3.27 9.36
N ILE A 17 1.89 -4.46 9.68
CA ILE A 17 2.88 -5.14 8.85
C ILE A 17 2.29 -5.43 7.47
N LEU A 18 1.06 -5.93 7.39
CA LEU A 18 0.37 -6.17 6.13
C LEU A 18 0.20 -4.86 5.36
N GLN A 19 -0.21 -3.79 6.05
CA GLN A 19 -0.39 -2.46 5.47
C GLN A 19 0.89 -1.95 4.83
N PHE A 20 2.00 -1.96 5.58
CA PHE A 20 3.30 -1.50 5.11
C PHE A 20 3.85 -2.40 4.01
N ALA A 21 3.74 -3.73 4.16
CA ALA A 21 4.18 -4.68 3.14
C ALA A 21 3.44 -4.47 1.82
N LEU A 22 2.12 -4.25 1.87
CA LEU A 22 1.32 -4.01 0.67
C LEU A 22 1.69 -2.69 -0.01
N THR A 23 1.83 -1.61 0.78
CA THR A 23 2.24 -0.29 0.26
C THR A 23 3.62 -0.36 -0.37
N ILE A 24 4.60 -0.96 0.30
CA ILE A 24 5.96 -1.11 -0.22
C ILE A 24 5.95 -1.98 -1.47
N ALA A 25 5.26 -3.12 -1.46
CA ALA A 25 5.18 -4.00 -2.62
C ALA A 25 4.54 -3.30 -3.83
N ALA A 26 3.46 -2.55 -3.63
CA ALA A 26 2.81 -1.77 -4.69
C ALA A 26 3.72 -0.68 -5.23
N LEU A 27 4.45 0.02 -4.35
CA LEU A 27 5.37 1.08 -4.75
C LEU A 27 6.58 0.51 -5.52
N VAL A 28 7.20 -0.55 -5.01
CA VAL A 28 8.32 -1.26 -5.65
C VAL A 28 7.89 -1.82 -7.00
N SER A 29 6.73 -2.46 -7.08
CA SER A 29 6.21 -2.98 -8.33
C SER A 29 5.89 -1.83 -9.31
N CYS A 30 5.30 -0.72 -8.87
CA CYS A 30 5.04 0.45 -9.71
C CYS A 30 6.34 1.10 -10.24
N LEU A 31 7.43 1.04 -9.47
CA LEU A 31 8.75 1.53 -9.87
C LEU A 31 9.49 0.54 -10.78
N SER A 32 9.31 -0.75 -10.55
CA SER A 32 9.98 -1.83 -11.28
C SER A 32 9.29 -2.20 -12.59
N GLN A 33 8.00 -1.91 -12.74
CA GLN A 33 7.26 -2.16 -13.97
C GLN A 33 7.64 -1.08 -14.97
N GLU A 34 8.11 -1.48 -16.16
CA GLU A 34 8.50 -0.58 -17.26
C GLU A 34 7.26 0.01 -17.94
N MET A 35 6.42 0.67 -17.15
CA MET A 35 5.24 1.36 -17.65
C MET A 35 5.65 2.69 -18.28
N THR A 36 4.88 3.13 -19.26
CA THR A 36 4.95 4.50 -19.75
C THR A 36 4.87 5.48 -18.58
N LYS A 37 5.67 6.55 -18.63
CA LYS A 37 5.78 7.55 -17.55
C LYS A 37 4.42 8.04 -17.05
N GLU A 38 3.44 8.13 -17.94
CA GLU A 38 2.04 8.51 -17.64
C GLU A 38 1.32 7.51 -16.73
N LYS A 39 1.42 6.21 -17.02
CA LYS A 39 0.79 5.16 -16.20
C LYS A 39 1.44 5.05 -14.83
N ARG A 40 2.77 5.23 -14.75
CA ARG A 40 3.50 5.28 -13.48
C ARG A 40 3.01 6.43 -12.61
N LEU A 41 2.82 7.62 -13.19
CA LEU A 41 2.35 8.81 -12.48
C LEU A 41 0.91 8.64 -11.99
N MET A 42 0.04 8.04 -12.80
CA MET A 42 -1.34 7.71 -12.42
C MET A 42 -1.40 6.77 -11.20
N TRP A 43 -0.59 5.71 -11.17
CA TRP A 43 -0.54 4.80 -10.02
C TRP A 43 0.01 5.45 -8.75
N ILE A 44 1.06 6.26 -8.87
CA ILE A 44 1.58 7.03 -7.72
C ILE A 44 0.48 7.95 -7.16
N LEU A 45 -0.29 8.62 -8.02
CA LEU A 45 -1.38 9.50 -7.59
C LEU A 45 -2.46 8.72 -6.83
N ILE A 46 -2.84 7.54 -7.33
CA ILE A 46 -3.83 6.65 -6.69
C ILE A 46 -3.32 6.16 -5.32
N ILE A 47 -2.06 5.72 -5.23
CA ILE A 47 -1.46 5.25 -3.97
C ILE A 47 -1.44 6.38 -2.94
N ILE A 48 -1.11 7.61 -3.34
CA ILE A 48 -1.10 8.78 -2.45
C ILE A 48 -2.51 9.19 -2.01
N PHE A 49 -3.48 9.24 -2.93
CA PHE A 49 -4.85 9.68 -2.62
C PHE A 49 -5.65 8.63 -1.83
N ILE A 50 -5.37 7.35 -2.04
CA ILE A 50 -6.20 6.24 -1.56
C ILE A 50 -5.48 5.39 -0.48
N ASN A 51 -4.23 5.73 -0.15
CA ASN A 51 -3.42 5.28 0.99
C ASN A 51 -3.35 3.75 1.19
N ILE A 52 -4.35 3.16 1.87
CA ILE A 52 -4.48 1.71 2.10
C ILE A 52 -5.08 1.01 0.89
N ILE A 53 -6.11 1.60 0.30
CA ILE A 53 -6.84 0.99 -0.80
C ILE A 53 -6.07 1.12 -2.13
N GLY A 54 -5.18 2.11 -2.27
CA GLY A 54 -4.37 2.31 -3.47
C GLY A 54 -3.43 1.13 -3.78
N PRO A 55 -2.63 0.65 -2.80
CA PRO A 55 -1.83 -0.57 -2.91
C PRO A 55 -2.67 -1.84 -3.14
N ILE A 56 -3.84 -1.96 -2.51
CA ILE A 56 -4.76 -3.08 -2.71
C ILE A 56 -5.26 -3.09 -4.17
N LEU A 57 -5.72 -1.94 -4.68
CA LEU A 57 -6.12 -1.76 -6.07
C LEU A 57 -4.96 -2.07 -7.03
N TYR A 58 -3.75 -1.62 -6.73
CA TYR A 58 -2.55 -1.95 -7.51
C TYR A 58 -2.33 -3.46 -7.57
N PHE A 59 -2.43 -4.16 -6.45
CA PHE A 59 -2.19 -5.59 -6.43
C PHE A 59 -3.31 -6.40 -7.12
N VAL A 60 -4.56 -5.92 -7.05
CA VAL A 60 -5.72 -6.56 -7.67
C VAL A 60 -5.76 -6.33 -9.18
N PHE A 61 -5.54 -5.08 -9.63
CA PHE A 61 -5.65 -4.70 -11.05
C PHE A 61 -4.31 -4.75 -11.79
N GLY A 62 -3.19 -4.44 -11.13
CA GLY A 62 -1.85 -4.39 -11.71
C GLY A 62 -1.22 -5.77 -11.97
N ARG A 63 -1.67 -6.83 -11.29
CA ARG A 63 -1.17 -8.21 -11.46
C ARG A 63 -1.48 -8.87 -12.81
N ARG A 64 -2.17 -8.18 -13.72
CA ARG A 64 -2.54 -8.68 -15.06
C ARG A 64 -1.68 -8.13 -16.20
N GLN A 65 -0.57 -7.43 -15.93
CA GLN A 65 0.41 -7.06 -16.95
C GLN A 65 1.84 -7.38 -16.49
#